data_AF-A0A2X2I443-F1
#
_entry.id   AF-A0A2X2I443-F1
#
_cell.length_a   1.000
_cell.length_b   1.000
_cell.length_c   1.000
_cell.angle_alpha   90.00
_cell.angle_beta   90.00
_cell.angle_gamma   90.00
#
_symmetry.space_group_name_H-M   'P 1'
#
loop_
_entity.id
_entity.type
_entity.pdbx_description
1 polymer ?
#
loop_
_entity_poly.entity_id
_entity_poly.type
_entity_poly.pdbx_seq_one_letter_code
_entity_poly.pdbx_strand_id
1 'polypeptide(L)'
;MTPQAYNSIQYDAEKSLWHNVENRQLDAQFFHMGMGFRRRVRMFSVDPATHLAREIHFRPELFKYNDAGVDTKQLEGQSDLGFAGFRVFKAPELARRDVVSFLGASYFRAVDDTYQYGLSARGLAIDTYTDSKEEFPDFTAFWFDTVKPGATTFTVYALLDSASITGAYKFTIHCEKSQVIMDVENHLYARKDIKQLGIAPMTSMFSCGTNERRMCDAIHPQIHDSDRLSMWRGNGEWICRPLNNPQKLQFNAYTDNNPKGFGLLQLDRDFSHYQDIMGWYKQTPKSVGGTA
;
A
#
# COMPACT_ATOMS: atom_id res chain seq x y z
N MET A 1 -13.67 7.01 -17.26
CA MET A 1 -13.67 5.54 -17.06
C MET A 1 -14.32 5.24 -15.72
N THR A 2 -15.21 4.24 -15.65
CA THR A 2 -15.87 3.79 -14.41
C THR A 2 -14.96 2.81 -13.64
N PRO A 3 -15.21 2.56 -12.34
CA PRO A 3 -14.46 1.55 -11.57
C PRO A 3 -14.53 0.15 -12.20
N GLN A 4 -15.71 -0.25 -12.70
CA GLN A 4 -15.91 -1.55 -13.35
C GLN A 4 -15.06 -1.68 -14.62
N ALA A 5 -15.04 -0.64 -15.46
CA ALA A 5 -14.22 -0.62 -16.68
C ALA A 5 -12.72 -0.55 -16.36
N TYR A 6 -12.32 0.11 -15.28
CA TYR A 6 -10.91 0.11 -14.86
C TYR A 6 -10.48 -1.28 -14.35
N ASN A 7 -11.33 -1.96 -13.58
CA ASN A 7 -11.06 -3.30 -13.06
C ASN A 7 -11.06 -4.39 -14.14
N SER A 8 -11.70 -4.16 -15.29
CA SER A 8 -11.61 -5.09 -16.41
C SER A 8 -10.27 -5.01 -17.16
N ILE A 9 -9.46 -3.97 -16.95
CA ILE A 9 -8.09 -3.89 -17.47
C ILE A 9 -7.20 -4.79 -16.61
N GLN A 10 -6.60 -5.81 -17.23
CA GLN A 10 -5.75 -6.77 -16.54
C GLN A 10 -4.35 -6.77 -17.14
N TYR A 11 -3.32 -6.80 -16.30
CA TYR A 11 -1.96 -7.00 -16.76
C TYR A 11 -1.77 -8.42 -17.30
N ASP A 12 -1.07 -8.58 -18.41
CA ASP A 12 -0.78 -9.89 -19.00
C ASP A 12 0.28 -10.64 -18.18
N ALA A 13 -0.13 -11.72 -17.51
CA ALA A 13 0.72 -12.48 -16.60
C ALA A 13 1.95 -13.12 -17.28
N GLU A 14 1.92 -13.30 -18.60
CA GLU A 14 3.07 -13.79 -19.38
C GLU A 14 4.15 -12.72 -19.59
N LYS A 15 3.82 -11.45 -19.32
CA LYS A 15 4.69 -10.28 -19.49
C LYS A 15 5.06 -9.63 -18.16
N SER A 16 4.81 -10.32 -17.05
CA SER A 16 5.12 -9.83 -15.71
C SER A 16 6.63 -9.74 -15.49
N LEU A 17 7.04 -8.90 -14.54
CA LEU A 17 8.43 -8.50 -14.37
C LEU A 17 9.37 -9.68 -14.13
N TRP A 18 8.92 -10.67 -13.35
CA TRP A 18 9.74 -11.82 -12.96
C TRP A 18 9.25 -13.13 -13.58
N HIS A 19 8.46 -13.04 -14.66
CA HIS A 19 7.93 -14.22 -15.35
C HIS A 19 9.03 -15.24 -15.70
N ASN A 20 10.15 -14.78 -16.24
CA ASN A 20 11.22 -15.66 -16.72
C ASN A 20 12.19 -16.13 -15.62
N VAL A 21 11.93 -15.84 -14.34
CA VAL A 21 12.75 -16.36 -13.24
C VAL A 21 12.43 -17.84 -13.03
N GLU A 22 13.46 -18.67 -13.09
CA GLU A 22 13.33 -20.11 -12.81
C GLU A 22 12.80 -20.35 -11.39
N ASN A 23 11.88 -21.32 -11.24
CA ASN A 23 11.26 -21.64 -9.95
C ASN A 23 10.74 -20.39 -9.19
N ARG A 24 10.15 -19.43 -9.94
CA ARG A 24 9.68 -18.17 -9.36
C ARG A 24 8.65 -18.42 -8.27
N GLN A 25 8.91 -17.85 -7.09
CA GLN A 25 7.95 -17.82 -5.97
C GLN A 25 7.25 -16.46 -5.85
N LEU A 26 7.79 -15.44 -6.51
CA LEU A 26 7.25 -14.09 -6.57
C LEU A 26 7.08 -13.66 -8.02
N ASP A 27 6.10 -12.80 -8.25
CA ASP A 27 5.93 -12.14 -9.53
C ASP A 27 5.34 -10.73 -9.33
N ALA A 28 5.67 -9.79 -10.22
CA ALA A 28 5.23 -8.41 -10.13
C ALA A 28 4.55 -7.94 -11.42
N GLN A 29 3.44 -7.22 -11.24
CA GLN A 29 2.67 -6.61 -12.32
C GLN A 29 2.48 -5.12 -12.06
N PHE A 30 2.20 -4.36 -13.11
CA PHE A 30 2.02 -2.92 -13.02
C PHE A 30 0.56 -2.52 -13.23
N PHE A 31 0.12 -1.46 -12.54
CA PHE A 31 -1.21 -0.90 -12.72
C PHE A 31 -1.25 0.03 -13.92
N HIS A 32 -2.33 -0.04 -14.70
CA HIS A 32 -2.60 0.89 -15.79
C HIS A 32 -3.01 2.26 -15.23
N MET A 33 -2.66 3.38 -15.88
CA MET A 33 -3.20 4.69 -15.49
C MET A 33 -4.68 4.81 -15.87
N GLY A 34 -5.50 5.44 -15.03
CA GLY A 34 -6.93 5.56 -15.33
C GLY A 34 -7.80 5.81 -14.11
N MET A 35 -9.08 6.10 -14.36
CA MET A 35 -10.05 6.49 -13.33
C MET A 35 -9.57 7.70 -12.51
N GLY A 36 -8.97 7.48 -11.34
CA GLY A 36 -8.37 8.52 -10.49
C GLY A 36 -6.83 8.55 -10.52
N PHE A 37 -6.17 7.55 -11.07
CA PHE A 37 -4.71 7.43 -11.10
C PHE A 37 -4.16 8.15 -12.33
N ARG A 38 -3.95 9.46 -12.18
CA ARG A 38 -3.53 10.36 -13.27
C ARG A 38 -2.04 10.68 -13.28
N ARG A 39 -1.30 10.25 -12.26
CA ARG A 39 0.14 10.48 -12.17
C ARG A 39 0.89 9.25 -12.66
N ARG A 40 1.81 9.47 -13.58
CA ARG A 40 2.75 8.47 -14.05
C ARG A 40 3.77 8.15 -12.96
N VAL A 41 3.99 6.86 -12.76
CA VAL A 41 5.05 6.30 -11.97
C VAL A 41 6.02 5.56 -12.90
N ARG A 42 7.31 5.89 -12.80
CA ARG A 42 8.36 5.23 -13.60
C ARG A 42 8.79 3.94 -12.93
N MET A 43 8.98 2.89 -13.72
CA MET A 43 9.39 1.58 -13.22
C MET A 43 10.73 1.23 -13.83
N PHE A 44 11.66 0.71 -13.04
CA PHE A 44 12.98 0.32 -13.49
C PHE A 44 13.32 -1.08 -12.98
N SER A 45 13.88 -1.93 -13.83
CA SER A 45 14.57 -3.13 -13.35
C SER A 45 16.04 -2.81 -13.09
N VAL A 46 16.59 -3.39 -12.02
CA VAL A 46 18.01 -3.31 -11.69
C VAL A 46 18.66 -4.65 -12.03
N ASP A 47 19.70 -4.59 -12.86
CA ASP A 47 20.50 -5.75 -13.22
C ASP A 47 21.41 -6.12 -12.03
N PRO A 48 21.35 -7.36 -11.51
CA PRO A 48 22.07 -7.74 -10.30
C PRO A 48 23.58 -7.89 -10.52
N ALA A 49 24.06 -8.04 -11.75
CA ALA A 49 25.48 -8.22 -12.06
C ALA A 49 26.18 -6.88 -12.31
N THR A 50 25.49 -5.95 -12.95
CA THR A 50 26.05 -4.66 -13.37
C THR A 50 25.59 -3.48 -12.51
N HIS A 51 24.54 -3.67 -11.69
CA HIS A 51 23.86 -2.62 -10.92
C HIS A 51 23.31 -1.46 -11.78
N LEU A 52 23.13 -1.69 -13.08
CA LEU A 52 22.55 -0.72 -13.99
C LEU A 52 21.03 -0.84 -13.99
N ALA A 53 20.35 0.30 -13.91
CA ALA A 53 18.90 0.40 -14.01
C ALA A 53 18.46 0.53 -15.47
N ARG A 54 17.39 -0.16 -15.85
CA ARG A 54 16.72 -0.04 -17.16
C ARG A 54 15.26 0.31 -16.96
N GLU A 55 14.79 1.36 -17.64
CA GLU A 55 13.38 1.76 -17.55
C GLU A 55 12.50 0.71 -18.22
N ILE A 56 11.45 0.31 -17.52
CA ILE A 56 10.37 -0.52 -18.04
C ILE A 56 9.36 0.46 -18.61
N HIS A 57 9.30 0.53 -19.93
CA HIS A 57 8.36 1.40 -20.61
C HIS A 57 6.96 0.80 -20.62
N PHE A 58 5.96 1.65 -20.38
CA PHE A 58 4.57 1.29 -20.62
C PHE A 58 4.40 0.92 -22.10
N ARG A 59 3.69 -0.17 -22.36
CA ARG A 59 3.23 -0.54 -23.70
C ARG A 59 1.81 -1.09 -23.60
N PRO A 60 0.88 -0.72 -24.49
CA PRO A 60 -0.50 -1.19 -24.44
C PRO A 60 -0.60 -2.73 -24.39
N GLU A 61 0.32 -3.43 -25.05
CA GLU A 61 0.31 -4.90 -25.13
C GLU A 61 0.65 -5.57 -23.79
N LEU A 62 1.11 -4.84 -22.78
CA LEU A 62 1.27 -5.36 -21.42
C LEU A 62 -0.09 -5.61 -20.74
N PHE A 63 -1.19 -5.12 -21.32
CA PHE A 63 -2.52 -5.19 -20.75
C PHE A 63 -3.53 -5.86 -21.68
N LYS A 64 -4.44 -6.60 -21.07
CA LYS A 64 -5.69 -7.08 -21.65
C LYS A 64 -6.78 -6.09 -21.26
N TYR A 65 -7.29 -5.34 -22.22
CA TYR A 65 -8.28 -4.29 -21.98
C TYR A 65 -9.71 -4.82 -21.84
N ASN A 66 -9.99 -6.04 -22.32
CA ASN A 66 -11.32 -6.67 -22.23
C ASN A 66 -12.43 -5.66 -22.62
N ASP A 67 -13.51 -5.58 -21.84
CA ASP A 67 -14.63 -4.65 -22.07
C ASP A 67 -14.43 -3.25 -21.44
N ALA A 68 -13.18 -2.83 -21.19
CA ALA A 68 -12.87 -1.53 -20.56
C ALA A 68 -13.22 -0.33 -21.46
N GLY A 69 -13.47 -0.55 -22.75
CA GLY A 69 -13.75 0.52 -23.72
C GLY A 69 -12.54 1.43 -23.99
N VAL A 70 -11.32 0.92 -23.81
CA VAL A 70 -10.09 1.66 -24.10
C VAL A 70 -9.73 1.50 -25.58
N ASP A 71 -9.67 2.61 -26.31
CA ASP A 71 -9.15 2.65 -27.68
C ASP A 71 -7.62 2.71 -27.65
N THR A 72 -6.97 1.55 -27.82
CA THR A 72 -5.50 1.46 -27.73
C THR A 72 -4.78 2.22 -28.83
N LYS A 73 -5.43 2.54 -29.96
CA LYS A 73 -4.83 3.34 -31.03
C LYS A 73 -4.48 4.75 -30.57
N GLN A 74 -5.20 5.28 -29.57
CA GLN A 74 -4.91 6.60 -28.99
C GLN A 74 -3.63 6.60 -28.15
N LEU A 75 -3.17 5.42 -27.73
CA LEU A 75 -1.95 5.23 -26.95
C LEU A 75 -0.73 5.03 -27.85
N GLU A 76 -0.92 4.69 -29.13
CA GLU A 76 0.18 4.52 -30.08
C GLU A 76 0.91 5.85 -30.31
N GLY A 77 2.25 5.82 -30.25
CA GLY A 77 3.09 6.99 -30.45
C GLY A 77 3.16 7.99 -29.29
N GLN A 78 2.41 7.76 -28.19
CA GLN A 78 2.49 8.59 -26.99
C GLN A 78 3.75 8.28 -26.18
N SER A 79 4.54 9.30 -25.85
CA SER A 79 5.81 9.16 -25.12
C SER A 79 5.68 9.35 -23.60
N ASP A 80 4.55 9.89 -23.14
CA ASP A 80 4.30 10.23 -21.74
C ASP A 80 3.53 9.15 -20.96
N LEU A 81 3.22 8.02 -21.61
CA LEU A 81 2.57 6.88 -20.96
C LEU A 81 3.41 6.30 -19.82
N GLY A 82 2.72 5.78 -18.83
CA GLY A 82 3.34 5.24 -17.63
C GLY A 82 2.40 4.34 -16.85
N PHE A 83 2.93 3.78 -15.78
CA PHE A 83 2.16 2.95 -14.86
C PHE A 83 1.60 3.82 -13.73
N ALA A 84 0.52 3.36 -13.09
CA ALA A 84 -0.03 4.01 -11.90
C ALA A 84 0.63 3.53 -10.59
N GLY A 85 1.30 2.39 -10.63
CA GLY A 85 1.81 1.68 -9.47
C GLY A 85 2.15 0.23 -9.79
N PHE A 86 2.39 -0.59 -8.78
CA PHE A 86 2.67 -2.01 -8.95
C PHE A 86 2.02 -2.87 -7.86
N ARG A 87 1.90 -4.15 -8.15
CA ARG A 87 1.47 -5.19 -7.21
C ARG A 87 2.33 -6.43 -7.34
N VAL A 88 2.46 -7.18 -6.25
CA VAL A 88 3.28 -8.38 -6.17
C VAL A 88 2.43 -9.55 -5.75
N PHE A 89 2.68 -10.70 -6.36
CA PHE A 89 2.04 -11.98 -6.10
C PHE A 89 3.05 -12.95 -5.52
N LYS A 90 2.55 -13.92 -4.76
CA LYS A 90 3.34 -15.01 -4.20
C LYS A 90 2.73 -16.37 -4.54
N ALA A 91 3.57 -17.34 -4.87
CA ALA A 91 3.14 -18.71 -5.09
C ALA A 91 2.43 -19.28 -3.83
N PRO A 92 1.35 -20.09 -4.01
CA PRO A 92 0.85 -20.63 -5.28
C PRO A 92 -0.11 -19.70 -6.06
N GLU A 93 -0.33 -18.46 -5.60
CA GLU A 93 -1.37 -17.55 -6.10
C GLU A 93 -0.89 -16.55 -7.16
N LEU A 94 0.13 -16.94 -7.93
CA LEU A 94 0.71 -16.07 -8.96
C LEU A 94 -0.35 -15.59 -9.96
N ALA A 95 -0.34 -14.28 -10.22
CA ALA A 95 -1.31 -13.56 -11.07
C ALA A 95 -2.79 -13.64 -10.64
N ARG A 96 -3.14 -14.33 -9.54
CA ARG A 96 -4.53 -14.46 -9.08
C ARG A 96 -4.84 -13.58 -7.88
N ARG A 97 -4.01 -13.62 -6.83
CA ARG A 97 -4.19 -12.84 -5.61
C ARG A 97 -2.88 -12.17 -5.22
N ASP A 98 -2.85 -10.86 -5.30
CA ASP A 98 -1.69 -10.07 -4.90
C ASP A 98 -1.55 -10.02 -3.38
N VAL A 99 -0.30 -9.98 -2.92
CA VAL A 99 0.05 -9.90 -1.50
C VAL A 99 0.52 -8.51 -1.07
N VAL A 100 0.93 -7.69 -2.04
CA VAL A 100 1.43 -6.33 -1.84
C VAL A 100 0.96 -5.45 -2.99
N SER A 101 0.59 -4.21 -2.69
CA SER A 101 0.18 -3.22 -3.69
C SER A 101 0.67 -1.82 -3.31
N PHE A 102 1.34 -1.14 -4.25
CA PHE A 102 1.75 0.25 -4.17
C PHE A 102 0.99 1.03 -5.25
N LEU A 103 0.07 1.90 -4.84
CA LEU A 103 -0.83 2.57 -5.78
C LEU A 103 -1.43 3.85 -5.17
N GLY A 104 -1.22 4.98 -5.87
CA GLY A 104 -1.74 6.29 -5.51
C GLY A 104 -0.94 6.99 -4.41
N ALA A 105 -0.49 8.22 -4.67
CA ALA A 105 0.40 8.98 -3.78
C ALA A 105 1.55 8.08 -3.27
N SER A 106 1.89 8.16 -1.99
CA SER A 106 2.88 7.28 -1.37
C SER A 106 2.24 6.08 -0.64
N TYR A 107 1.02 5.67 -1.00
CA TYR A 107 0.32 4.59 -0.30
C TYR A 107 0.78 3.20 -0.73
N PHE A 108 0.79 2.29 0.23
CA PHE A 108 0.97 0.88 -0.02
C PHE A 108 0.17 0.02 0.96
N ARG A 109 -0.12 -1.19 0.54
CA ARG A 109 -0.90 -2.19 1.28
C ARG A 109 -0.22 -3.55 1.19
N ALA A 110 -0.46 -4.36 2.20
CA ALA A 110 -0.13 -5.77 2.19
C ALA A 110 -1.26 -6.56 2.85
N VAL A 111 -1.27 -7.87 2.61
CA VAL A 111 -2.26 -8.81 3.14
C VAL A 111 -1.58 -9.89 3.98
N ASP A 112 -2.38 -10.62 4.77
CA ASP A 112 -1.99 -11.88 5.37
C ASP A 112 -2.44 -13.07 4.49
N ASP A 113 -2.41 -14.30 5.02
CA ASP A 113 -2.86 -15.50 4.30
C ASP A 113 -4.34 -15.50 3.88
N THR A 114 -5.13 -14.52 4.31
CA THR A 114 -6.52 -14.34 3.87
C THR A 114 -6.62 -13.66 2.50
N TYR A 115 -5.56 -12.98 2.04
CA TYR A 115 -5.55 -12.13 0.85
C TYR A 115 -6.51 -10.94 0.89
N GLN A 116 -7.04 -10.61 2.07
CA GLN A 116 -7.93 -9.48 2.25
C GLN A 116 -7.12 -8.20 2.49
N TYR A 117 -7.37 -7.16 1.70
CA TYR A 117 -6.87 -5.83 2.02
C TYR A 117 -7.71 -5.18 3.12
N GLY A 118 -7.03 -4.42 3.99
CA GLY A 118 -7.65 -3.56 4.99
C GLY A 118 -6.94 -2.20 5.01
N LEU A 119 -6.23 -1.92 6.12
CA LEU A 119 -5.48 -0.68 6.28
C LEU A 119 -4.40 -0.48 5.19
N SER A 120 -4.00 0.76 5.01
CA SER A 120 -2.87 1.17 4.16
C SER A 120 -1.79 1.83 5.00
N ALA A 121 -0.53 1.65 4.63
CA ALA A 121 0.56 2.50 5.08
C ALA A 121 0.84 3.58 4.03
N ARG A 122 1.58 4.63 4.40
CA ARG A 122 2.13 5.60 3.44
C ARG A 122 3.62 5.78 3.69
N GLY A 123 4.36 6.18 2.66
CA GLY A 123 5.76 6.58 2.81
C GLY A 123 5.90 7.73 3.82
N LEU A 124 5.02 8.72 3.74
CA LEU A 124 5.07 9.92 4.58
C LEU A 124 3.70 10.59 4.67
N ALA A 125 3.45 11.34 5.75
CA ALA A 125 2.31 12.22 5.90
C ALA A 125 2.78 13.64 6.23
N ILE A 126 2.18 14.67 5.63
CA ILE A 126 2.62 16.06 5.75
C ILE A 126 1.43 16.94 6.10
N ASP A 127 1.53 17.65 7.21
CA ASP A 127 0.56 18.64 7.67
C ASP A 127 -0.87 18.08 7.85
N THR A 128 -1.00 16.76 8.05
CA THR A 128 -2.25 16.10 8.43
C THR A 128 -2.77 16.65 9.76
N TYR A 129 -4.03 17.10 9.79
CA TYR A 129 -4.65 17.73 10.97
C TYR A 129 -3.95 19.04 11.41
N THR A 130 -3.44 19.83 10.46
CA THR A 130 -2.97 21.20 10.76
C THR A 130 -4.01 22.25 10.36
N ASP A 131 -3.68 23.53 10.58
CA ASP A 131 -4.41 24.69 10.05
C ASP A 131 -4.20 24.90 8.54
N SER A 132 -3.32 24.11 7.91
CA SER A 132 -3.08 24.05 6.46
C SER A 132 -3.66 22.79 5.83
N LYS A 133 -3.80 22.80 4.51
CA LYS A 133 -4.22 21.63 3.75
C LYS A 133 -3.14 20.54 3.82
N GLU A 134 -3.54 19.30 4.11
CA GLU A 134 -2.66 18.13 4.05
C GLU A 134 -1.99 18.02 2.67
N GLU A 135 -0.68 17.81 2.68
CA GLU A 135 0.10 17.53 1.48
C GLU A 135 0.32 16.02 1.34
N PHE A 136 0.03 15.50 0.14
CA PHE A 136 0.15 14.08 -0.18
C PHE A 136 1.37 13.87 -1.08
N PRO A 137 2.51 13.44 -0.53
CA PRO A 137 3.67 13.10 -1.34
C PRO A 137 3.41 11.85 -2.19
N ASP A 138 4.04 11.79 -3.37
CA ASP A 138 3.89 10.68 -4.32
C ASP A 138 5.16 9.84 -4.38
N PHE A 139 5.02 8.51 -4.49
CA PHE A 139 6.11 7.71 -5.07
C PHE A 139 6.09 7.88 -6.59
N THR A 140 7.15 8.48 -7.14
CA THR A 140 7.21 8.86 -8.56
C THR A 140 8.03 7.89 -9.41
N ALA A 141 8.91 7.10 -8.78
CA ALA A 141 9.69 6.08 -9.45
C ALA A 141 10.02 4.91 -8.51
N PHE A 142 10.10 3.71 -9.09
CA PHE A 142 10.50 2.49 -8.39
C PHE A 142 11.60 1.74 -9.15
N TRP A 143 12.56 1.21 -8.41
CA TRP A 143 13.64 0.35 -8.93
C TRP A 143 13.57 -1.02 -8.27
N PHE A 144 13.39 -2.06 -9.09
CA PHE A 144 13.21 -3.43 -8.64
C PHE A 144 14.50 -4.21 -8.80
N ASP A 145 15.02 -4.75 -7.71
CA ASP A 145 16.03 -5.80 -7.81
C ASP A 145 15.40 -7.05 -8.42
N THR A 146 16.17 -7.75 -9.26
CA THR A 146 15.72 -9.01 -9.85
C THR A 146 15.70 -10.10 -8.78
N VAL A 147 14.54 -10.72 -8.55
CA VAL A 147 14.42 -11.80 -7.55
C VAL A 147 15.23 -13.04 -7.97
N LYS A 148 15.83 -13.70 -6.99
CA LYS A 148 16.52 -14.97 -7.21
C LYS A 148 15.51 -16.12 -7.39
N PRO A 149 15.87 -17.20 -8.10
CA PRO A 149 15.08 -18.42 -8.12
C PRO A 149 14.70 -18.89 -6.72
N GLY A 150 13.43 -19.26 -6.51
CA GLY A 150 12.94 -19.70 -5.20
C GLY A 150 12.73 -18.61 -4.14
N ALA A 151 13.09 -17.35 -4.40
CA ALA A 151 13.05 -16.29 -3.39
C ALA A 151 11.61 -15.82 -3.08
N THR A 152 11.30 -15.69 -1.79
CA THR A 152 10.07 -15.08 -1.27
C THR A 152 10.31 -13.70 -0.66
N THR A 153 11.46 -13.10 -0.92
CA THR A 153 11.83 -11.75 -0.51
C THR A 153 12.34 -10.99 -1.72
N PHE A 154 11.99 -9.71 -1.81
CA PHE A 154 12.48 -8.82 -2.86
C PHE A 154 12.79 -7.43 -2.30
N THR A 155 13.65 -6.70 -3.01
CA THR A 155 13.99 -5.32 -2.69
C THR A 155 13.41 -4.42 -3.77
N VAL A 156 12.77 -3.32 -3.34
CA VAL A 156 12.35 -2.24 -4.22
C VAL A 156 12.74 -0.90 -3.62
N TYR A 157 13.39 -0.05 -4.42
CA TYR A 157 13.71 1.31 -4.06
C TYR A 157 12.62 2.24 -4.58
N ALA A 158 12.33 3.32 -3.87
CA ALA A 158 11.33 4.29 -4.29
C ALA A 158 11.82 5.73 -4.13
N LEU A 159 11.50 6.57 -5.12
CA LEU A 159 11.66 8.02 -5.03
C LEU A 159 10.33 8.64 -4.60
N LEU A 160 10.33 9.26 -3.43
CA LEU A 160 9.25 10.08 -2.93
C LEU A 160 9.48 11.54 -3.34
N ASP A 161 8.47 12.19 -3.89
CA ASP A 161 8.56 13.60 -4.26
C ASP A 161 7.25 14.35 -4.02
N SER A 162 7.39 15.63 -3.68
CA SER A 162 6.29 16.54 -3.36
C SER A 162 6.78 17.99 -3.37
N ALA A 163 5.88 18.94 -3.12
CA ALA A 163 6.24 20.36 -3.07
C ALA A 163 7.14 20.68 -1.87
N SER A 164 6.91 20.01 -0.73
CA SER A 164 7.60 20.29 0.53
C SER A 164 8.83 19.44 0.77
N ILE A 165 8.89 18.23 0.21
CA ILE A 165 9.92 17.25 0.56
C ILE A 165 10.20 16.29 -0.60
N THR A 166 11.41 15.77 -0.64
CA THR A 166 11.76 14.58 -1.44
C THR A 166 12.41 13.54 -0.53
N GLY A 167 12.33 12.28 -0.92
CA GLY A 167 12.96 11.21 -0.16
C GLY A 167 13.32 10.00 -1.00
N ALA A 168 14.31 9.25 -0.53
CA ALA A 168 14.69 7.97 -1.08
C ALA A 168 14.31 6.87 -0.08
N TYR A 169 13.64 5.83 -0.55
CA TYR A 169 13.23 4.68 0.24
C TYR A 169 13.85 3.41 -0.30
N LYS A 170 14.16 2.47 0.60
CA LYS A 170 14.45 1.08 0.28
C LYS A 170 13.50 0.21 1.09
N PHE A 171 12.71 -0.58 0.38
CA PHE A 171 11.82 -1.58 0.96
C PHE A 171 12.44 -2.95 0.73
N THR A 172 12.75 -3.67 1.81
CA THR A 172 13.01 -5.12 1.75
C THR A 172 11.73 -5.82 2.19
N ILE A 173 11.07 -6.51 1.26
CA ILE A 173 9.72 -7.04 1.45
C ILE A 173 9.79 -8.56 1.53
N HIS A 174 9.48 -9.09 2.71
CA HIS A 174 9.42 -10.50 3.01
C HIS A 174 7.98 -11.00 2.87
N CYS A 175 7.68 -11.68 1.78
CA CYS A 175 6.38 -12.32 1.58
C CYS A 175 6.40 -13.70 2.23
N GLU A 176 6.13 -13.75 3.54
CA GLU A 176 6.13 -15.00 4.31
C GLU A 176 4.89 -15.85 3.99
N LYS A 177 4.74 -16.98 4.70
CA LYS A 177 3.60 -17.88 4.49
C LYS A 177 2.27 -17.25 4.94
N SER A 178 2.29 -16.56 6.09
CA SER A 178 1.07 -16.05 6.75
C SER A 178 1.01 -14.54 6.87
N GLN A 179 2.05 -13.82 6.45
CA GLN A 179 2.15 -12.37 6.59
C GLN A 179 3.16 -11.79 5.62
N VAL A 180 3.13 -10.47 5.47
CA VAL A 180 4.18 -9.70 4.81
C VAL A 180 4.88 -8.84 5.85
N ILE A 181 6.21 -8.93 5.90
CA ILE A 181 7.05 -8.05 6.71
C ILE A 181 7.81 -7.12 5.76
N MET A 182 7.86 -5.84 6.08
CA MET A 182 8.60 -4.86 5.28
C MET A 182 9.62 -4.14 6.16
N ASP A 183 10.90 -4.30 5.85
CA ASP A 183 11.94 -3.43 6.37
C ASP A 183 12.01 -2.18 5.49
N VAL A 184 11.84 -1.01 6.11
CA VAL A 184 11.75 0.27 5.40
C VAL A 184 12.85 1.21 5.86
N GLU A 185 13.83 1.43 5.00
CA GLU A 185 14.86 2.46 5.18
C GLU A 185 14.45 3.71 4.38
N ASN A 186 14.65 4.90 4.95
CA ASN A 186 14.36 6.15 4.23
C ASN A 186 15.36 7.26 4.55
N HIS A 187 15.56 8.15 3.57
CA HIS A 187 16.29 9.41 3.71
C HIS A 187 15.40 10.52 3.17
N LEU A 188 15.08 11.50 4.02
CA LEU A 188 14.12 12.57 3.73
C LEU A 188 14.83 13.93 3.70
N TYR A 189 14.47 14.75 2.70
CA TYR A 189 15.08 16.05 2.44
C TYR A 189 14.00 17.11 2.27
N ALA A 190 13.77 17.91 3.31
CA ALA A 190 12.82 19.02 3.27
C ALA A 190 13.30 20.10 2.29
N ARG A 191 12.39 20.55 1.42
CA ARG A 191 12.60 21.67 0.47
C ARG A 191 12.15 23.00 1.06
N LYS A 192 11.24 22.98 2.03
CA LYS A 192 10.72 24.11 2.80
C LYS A 192 10.26 23.63 4.18
N ASP A 193 9.89 24.57 5.03
CA ASP A 193 9.37 24.29 6.37
C ASP A 193 8.08 23.45 6.32
N ILE A 194 8.01 22.47 7.21
CA ILE A 194 6.86 21.55 7.39
C ILE A 194 6.39 21.69 8.84
N LYS A 195 5.09 21.88 9.07
CA LYS A 195 4.56 22.04 10.43
C LYS A 195 4.45 20.72 11.17
N GLN A 196 3.99 19.68 10.48
CA GLN A 196 3.85 18.34 11.04
C GLN A 196 4.27 17.27 10.05
N LEU A 197 5.27 16.47 10.43
CA LEU A 197 5.80 15.36 9.65
C LEU A 197 5.39 14.03 10.29
N GLY A 198 4.64 13.20 9.56
CA GLY A 198 4.23 11.87 9.99
C GLY A 198 5.14 10.79 9.42
N ILE A 199 5.87 10.09 10.28
CA ILE A 199 6.75 8.96 9.95
C ILE A 199 6.01 7.64 10.19
N ALA A 200 6.22 6.67 9.29
CA ALA A 200 5.50 5.38 9.28
C ALA A 200 3.97 5.52 9.44
N PRO A 201 3.30 6.42 8.68
CA PRO A 201 1.87 6.66 8.81
C PRO A 201 1.06 5.44 8.38
N MET A 202 0.00 5.16 9.15
CA MET A 202 -1.02 4.16 8.82
C MET A 202 -2.38 4.84 8.67
N THR A 203 -3.19 4.35 7.75
CA THR A 203 -4.55 4.82 7.47
C THR A 203 -5.47 3.61 7.45
N SER A 204 -6.52 3.64 8.28
CA SER A 204 -7.52 2.58 8.38
C SER A 204 -8.92 3.20 8.36
N MET A 205 -9.94 2.36 8.45
CA MET A 205 -11.34 2.77 8.49
C MET A 205 -12.03 2.15 9.71
N PHE A 206 -12.78 2.96 10.44
CA PHE A 206 -13.70 2.50 11.49
C PHE A 206 -15.04 3.21 11.32
N SER A 207 -16.10 2.46 11.02
CA SER A 207 -17.45 2.99 10.90
C SER A 207 -18.23 2.79 12.19
N CYS A 208 -18.36 1.53 12.63
CA CYS A 208 -18.99 1.15 13.89
C CYS A 208 -18.44 -0.17 14.43
N GLY A 209 -18.48 -0.34 15.75
CA GLY A 209 -18.01 -1.54 16.43
C GLY A 209 -18.55 -1.66 17.85
N THR A 210 -18.02 -2.60 18.63
CA THR A 210 -18.43 -2.81 20.03
C THR A 210 -18.29 -1.56 20.91
N ASN A 211 -17.25 -0.76 20.66
CA ASN A 211 -16.94 0.45 21.46
C ASN A 211 -17.76 1.68 21.05
N GLU A 212 -18.32 1.70 19.83
CA GLU A 212 -19.20 2.78 19.38
C GLU A 212 -20.19 2.26 18.32
N ARG A 213 -21.46 2.15 18.71
CA ARG A 213 -22.56 1.68 17.84
C ARG A 213 -23.43 2.79 17.24
N ARG A 214 -23.18 4.05 17.62
CA ARG A 214 -24.01 5.20 17.24
C ARG A 214 -24.19 5.34 15.72
N MET A 215 -23.18 4.97 14.94
CA MET A 215 -23.17 5.06 13.46
C MET A 215 -23.49 3.73 12.76
N CYS A 216 -23.94 2.70 13.48
CA CYS A 216 -24.16 1.37 12.92
C CYS A 216 -25.59 1.21 12.35
N ASP A 217 -25.94 2.06 11.38
CA ASP A 217 -27.18 1.95 10.60
C ASP A 217 -27.01 0.92 9.47
N ALA A 218 -26.55 -0.28 9.81
CA ALA A 218 -26.30 -1.38 8.89
C ALA A 218 -26.82 -2.70 9.47
N ILE A 219 -27.10 -3.67 8.60
CA ILE A 219 -27.44 -5.04 9.01
C ILE A 219 -26.25 -5.79 9.64
N HIS A 220 -25.03 -5.28 9.43
CA HIS A 220 -23.78 -5.86 9.92
C HIS A 220 -23.47 -5.35 11.32
N PRO A 221 -23.16 -6.24 12.30
CA PRO A 221 -22.95 -5.80 13.68
C PRO A 221 -21.69 -4.93 13.89
N GLN A 222 -20.68 -5.07 13.03
CA GLN A 222 -19.43 -4.31 13.06
C GLN A 222 -18.93 -4.06 11.63
N ILE A 223 -18.38 -2.86 11.39
CA ILE A 223 -17.83 -2.42 10.10
C ILE A 223 -16.57 -1.59 10.36
N HIS A 224 -15.40 -2.22 10.25
CA HIS A 224 -14.09 -1.57 10.42
C HIS A 224 -12.96 -2.47 9.89
N ASP A 225 -11.87 -1.83 9.44
CA ASP A 225 -10.63 -2.51 9.07
C ASP A 225 -9.67 -2.67 10.27
N SER A 226 -9.88 -1.86 11.31
CA SER A 226 -9.13 -1.90 12.58
C SER A 226 -10.03 -1.39 13.71
N ASP A 227 -9.88 -1.93 14.91
CA ASP A 227 -10.70 -1.59 16.08
C ASP A 227 -9.94 -0.80 17.15
N ARG A 228 -8.61 -0.73 17.07
CA ARG A 228 -7.76 -0.04 18.04
C ARG A 228 -6.41 0.42 17.50
N LEU A 229 -5.88 1.46 18.13
CA LEU A 229 -4.46 1.79 18.16
C LEU A 229 -3.80 1.08 19.35
N SER A 230 -2.70 0.39 19.10
CA SER A 230 -1.81 -0.16 20.12
C SER A 230 -0.46 0.55 20.05
N MET A 231 0.12 0.90 21.20
CA MET A 231 1.43 1.52 21.29
C MET A 231 2.26 0.89 22.40
N TRP A 232 3.51 0.56 22.10
CA TRP A 232 4.53 0.19 23.05
C TRP A 232 5.46 1.37 23.24
N ARG A 233 5.33 2.04 24.39
CA ARG A 233 6.03 3.29 24.65
C ARG A 233 7.50 3.06 25.00
N GLY A 234 8.30 4.12 24.89
CA GLY A 234 9.71 4.10 25.27
C GLY A 234 9.93 3.72 26.74
N ASN A 235 9.05 4.17 27.63
CA ASN A 235 9.05 3.80 29.05
C ASN A 235 8.60 2.35 29.34
N GLY A 236 8.19 1.59 28.32
CA GLY A 236 7.74 0.19 28.44
C GLY A 236 6.25 -0.01 28.66
N GLU A 237 5.46 1.06 28.85
CA GLU A 237 4.01 1.00 28.96
C GLU A 237 3.36 0.57 27.63
N TRP A 238 2.30 -0.23 27.71
CA TRP A 238 1.42 -0.53 26.57
C TRP A 238 0.15 0.31 26.66
N ILE A 239 -0.09 1.15 25.64
CA ILE A 239 -1.36 1.87 25.47
C ILE A 239 -2.22 1.12 24.46
N CYS A 240 -3.48 0.89 24.80
CA CYS A 240 -4.51 0.40 23.89
C CYS A 240 -5.64 1.43 23.82
N ARG A 241 -5.80 2.07 22.66
CA ARG A 241 -6.86 3.05 22.39
C ARG A 241 -7.84 2.47 21.37
N PRO A 242 -9.06 2.07 21.79
CA PRO A 242 -10.13 1.74 20.85
C PRO A 242 -10.36 2.85 19.82
N LEU A 243 -10.68 2.52 18.58
CA LEU A 243 -11.10 3.50 17.58
C LEU A 243 -12.57 3.86 17.76
N ASN A 244 -12.93 5.04 17.26
CA ASN A 244 -14.26 5.61 17.35
C ASN A 244 -14.55 6.42 16.07
N ASN A 245 -15.82 6.71 15.78
CA ASN A 245 -16.28 7.48 14.62
C ASN A 245 -17.00 8.76 15.09
N PRO A 246 -16.23 9.78 15.54
CA PRO A 246 -16.78 10.98 16.16
C PRO A 246 -17.51 11.87 15.15
N GLN A 247 -18.51 12.63 15.60
CA GLN A 247 -19.25 13.57 14.75
C GLN A 247 -18.40 14.74 14.22
N LYS A 248 -17.29 15.02 14.89
CA LYS A 248 -16.34 16.09 14.53
C LYS A 248 -14.95 15.48 14.51
N LEU A 249 -14.09 16.04 13.65
CA LEU A 249 -12.71 15.59 13.52
C LEU A 249 -11.99 15.70 14.87
N GLN A 250 -11.36 14.61 15.30
CA GLN A 250 -10.61 14.53 16.56
C GLN A 250 -9.15 14.22 16.29
N PHE A 251 -8.29 14.74 17.17
CA PHE A 251 -6.87 14.44 17.21
C PHE A 251 -6.48 14.07 18.62
N ASN A 252 -5.70 13.00 18.72
CA ASN A 252 -5.19 12.49 19.98
C ASN A 252 -3.67 12.43 19.84
N ALA A 253 -2.96 13.09 20.75
CA ALA A 253 -1.51 13.08 20.80
C ALA A 253 -1.05 12.29 22.04
N TYR A 254 -0.13 11.37 21.83
CA TYR A 254 0.50 10.58 22.88
C TYR A 254 1.98 10.91 22.86
N THR A 255 2.40 11.90 23.66
CA THR A 255 3.81 12.31 23.73
C THR A 255 4.66 11.16 24.25
N ASP A 256 5.72 10.81 23.54
CA ASP A 256 6.63 9.74 23.93
C ASP A 256 8.06 10.07 23.52
N ASN A 257 9.04 9.39 24.13
CA ASN A 257 10.43 9.46 23.73
C ASN A 257 10.92 8.06 23.38
N ASN A 258 11.47 7.89 22.18
CA ASN A 258 11.92 6.60 21.65
C ASN A 258 10.85 5.50 21.74
N PRO A 259 9.69 5.65 21.04
CA PRO A 259 8.66 4.62 21.03
C PRO A 259 9.24 3.28 20.57
N LYS A 260 8.74 2.17 21.09
CA LYS A 260 9.22 0.82 20.73
C LYS A 260 8.38 0.21 19.62
N GLY A 261 7.14 0.64 19.47
CA GLY A 261 6.28 0.27 18.36
C GLY A 261 4.88 0.84 18.49
N PHE A 262 4.16 0.89 17.39
CA PHE A 262 2.76 1.30 17.35
C PHE A 262 2.07 0.68 16.13
N GLY A 263 0.75 0.52 16.20
CA GLY A 263 0.02 -0.21 15.16
C GLY A 263 -1.48 -0.03 15.24
N LEU A 264 -2.13 -0.09 14.09
CA LEU A 264 -3.57 -0.25 14.00
C LEU A 264 -3.88 -1.75 13.91
N LEU A 265 -4.66 -2.24 14.87
CA LEU A 265 -4.92 -3.67 15.03
C LEU A 265 -6.39 -3.99 14.80
N GLN A 266 -6.62 -5.21 14.33
CA GLN A 266 -7.91 -5.87 14.20
C GLN A 266 -7.90 -7.19 14.99
N LEU A 267 -8.21 -7.15 16.28
CA LEU A 267 -8.08 -8.34 17.13
C LEU A 267 -9.24 -9.34 16.97
N ASP A 268 -10.45 -8.85 16.73
CA ASP A 268 -11.65 -9.68 16.56
C ASP A 268 -11.74 -10.21 15.13
N ARG A 269 -11.75 -11.54 14.99
CA ARG A 269 -11.80 -12.24 13.70
C ARG A 269 -12.97 -13.24 13.59
N ASP A 270 -13.94 -13.21 14.51
CA ASP A 270 -15.10 -14.10 14.45
C ASP A 270 -16.11 -13.59 13.40
N PHE A 271 -16.53 -14.45 12.46
CA PHE A 271 -17.48 -14.04 11.43
C PHE A 271 -18.84 -13.62 11.98
N SER A 272 -19.31 -14.24 13.07
CA SER A 272 -20.60 -13.92 13.69
C SER A 272 -20.68 -12.46 14.17
N HIS A 273 -19.53 -11.81 14.38
CA HIS A 273 -19.41 -10.43 14.80
C HIS A 273 -19.44 -9.41 13.65
N TYR A 274 -19.27 -9.85 12.39
CA TYR A 274 -19.29 -8.96 11.21
C TYR A 274 -20.43 -9.30 10.25
N GLN A 275 -20.66 -10.59 9.99
CA GLN A 275 -21.72 -11.11 9.12
C GLN A 275 -21.75 -10.49 7.72
N ASP A 276 -20.60 -10.02 7.23
CA ASP A 276 -20.45 -9.41 5.91
C ASP A 276 -19.67 -10.35 4.98
N ILE A 277 -20.39 -10.89 4.00
CA ILE A 277 -19.87 -11.81 2.96
C ILE A 277 -19.27 -11.08 1.75
N MET A 278 -19.37 -9.76 1.71
CA MET A 278 -18.82 -8.91 0.64
C MET A 278 -17.55 -8.20 1.10
N GLY A 279 -17.60 -7.54 2.26
CA GLY A 279 -16.48 -6.76 2.80
C GLY A 279 -15.42 -7.60 3.53
N TRP A 280 -15.81 -8.77 4.08
CA TRP A 280 -14.91 -9.69 4.80
C TRP A 280 -14.04 -9.03 5.90
N TYR A 281 -14.52 -7.99 6.57
CA TYR A 281 -13.78 -7.20 7.58
C TYR A 281 -13.08 -8.01 8.68
N LYS A 282 -13.58 -9.20 9.02
CA LYS A 282 -12.91 -10.12 9.97
C LYS A 282 -11.53 -10.61 9.51
N GLN A 283 -11.27 -10.55 8.20
CA GLN A 283 -10.06 -11.08 7.55
C GLN A 283 -9.03 -9.99 7.31
N THR A 284 -9.31 -8.72 7.64
CA THR A 284 -8.35 -7.64 7.39
C THR A 284 -7.08 -7.82 8.24
N PRO A 285 -5.91 -7.45 7.68
CA PRO A 285 -4.63 -7.59 8.36
C PRO A 285 -4.48 -6.56 9.48
N LYS A 286 -3.66 -6.91 10.46
CA LYS A 286 -3.13 -5.98 11.46
C LYS A 286 -1.86 -5.36 10.88
N SER A 287 -1.54 -4.12 11.25
CA SER A 287 -0.25 -3.52 10.92
C SER A 287 0.41 -3.00 12.18
N VAL A 288 1.69 -3.34 12.33
CA VAL A 288 2.53 -2.92 13.43
C VAL A 288 3.80 -2.34 12.82
N GLY A 289 4.09 -1.09 13.15
CA GLY A 289 5.37 -0.45 12.91
C GLY A 289 6.22 -0.48 14.17
N GLY A 290 7.53 -0.66 14.01
CA GLY A 290 8.54 -0.41 15.03
C GLY A 290 9.43 0.74 14.58
N THR A 291 9.95 1.52 15.52
CA THR A 291 11.09 2.41 15.26
C THR A 291 12.33 1.72 15.79
N ALA A 292 13.35 1.56 14.94
CA ALA A 292 14.69 1.15 15.33
C ALA A 292 15.47 2.36 15.85
#